data_AF-A0A182T7I4-F1
#
_entry.id   AF-A0A182T7I4-F1
#
_cell.length_a   1.000
_cell.length_b   1.000
_cell.length_c   1.000
_cell.angle_alpha   90.00
_cell.angle_beta   90.00
_cell.angle_gamma   90.00
#
_symmetry.space_group_name_H-M   'P 1'
#
loop_
_entity.id
_entity.type
_entity.pdbx_description
1 polymer ?
#
loop_
_entity_poly.entity_id
_entity_poly.type
_entity_poly.pdbx_seq_one_letter_code
_entity_poly.pdbx_strand_id
1 'polypeptide(L)'
;LQVCIKHGSCELPIKNFKAIMKMLLHLMESQNNDVLIASLHTLGRIVRSTEMKACWSNFLELILLKIIDCYKISKEVSREIDIIVLKIAGVLPLDISVNILNPVIATGEFPANLCALKILTELTQKQGTDLTDNHLDCIMPNVARLADDSQSMVRKAAVFCIVKLYIVMGEEKVKPKFSLLNASKIR
;
A
#
# COMPACT_ATOMS: atom_id res chain seq x y z
N LEU A 1 18.01 15.94 -4.46
CA LEU A 1 16.57 15.71 -4.17
C LEU A 1 16.30 15.35 -2.72
N GLN A 2 16.85 14.24 -2.18
CA GLN A 2 16.58 13.84 -0.79
C GLN A 2 16.94 14.93 0.24
N VAL A 3 18.05 15.64 0.04
CA VAL A 3 18.48 16.77 0.88
C VAL A 3 17.48 17.94 0.78
N CYS A 4 17.00 18.27 -0.42
CA CYS A 4 16.04 19.35 -0.63
C CYS A 4 14.72 19.07 0.11
N ILE A 5 14.20 17.85 0.00
CA ILE A 5 12.97 17.41 0.69
C ILE A 5 13.18 17.42 2.22
N LYS A 6 14.34 16.99 2.70
CA LYS A 6 14.63 16.94 4.15
C LYS A 6 14.66 18.34 4.79
N HIS A 7 15.10 19.37 4.05
CA HIS A 7 15.24 20.73 4.57
C HIS A 7 14.10 21.67 4.13
N GLY A 8 12.99 21.13 3.61
CA GLY A 8 11.80 21.91 3.24
C GLY A 8 11.95 22.80 1.99
N SER A 9 13.09 22.74 1.29
CA SER A 9 13.29 23.49 0.04
C SER A 9 12.69 22.73 -1.14
N CYS A 10 11.35 22.75 -1.21
CA CYS A 10 10.56 21.96 -2.17
C CYS A 10 10.17 22.73 -3.45
N GLU A 11 10.46 24.02 -3.58
CA GLU A 11 10.06 24.84 -4.74
C GLU A 11 10.54 24.28 -6.09
N LEU A 12 11.84 23.99 -6.20
CA LEU A 12 12.42 23.43 -7.42
C LEU A 12 11.94 21.99 -7.71
N PRO A 13 11.89 21.08 -6.72
CA PRO A 13 11.26 19.77 -6.89
C PRO A 13 9.80 19.83 -7.33
N ILE A 14 9.00 20.74 -6.78
CA ILE A 14 7.59 20.92 -7.15
C ILE A 14 7.49 21.39 -8.61
N LYS A 15 8.26 22.41 -9.00
CA LYS A 15 8.28 22.93 -10.39
C LYS A 15 8.66 21.86 -11.42
N ASN A 16 9.52 20.92 -11.04
CA ASN A 16 10.02 19.86 -11.93
C ASN A 16 9.44 18.47 -11.61
N PHE A 17 8.31 18.40 -10.90
CA PHE A 17 7.80 17.15 -10.32
C PHE A 17 7.62 16.04 -11.37
N LYS A 18 7.03 16.33 -12.52
CA LYS A 18 6.79 15.32 -13.58
C LYS A 18 8.10 14.72 -14.11
N ALA A 19 9.13 15.54 -14.29
CA ALA A 19 10.45 15.09 -14.73
C ALA A 19 11.14 14.23 -13.66
N ILE A 20 11.05 14.66 -12.39
CA ILE A 20 11.55 13.91 -11.23
C ILE A 20 10.85 12.55 -11.13
N MET A 21 9.51 12.53 -11.24
CA MET A 21 8.73 11.30 -11.20
C MET A 21 9.15 10.36 -12.34
N LYS A 22 9.22 10.86 -13.58
CA LYS A 22 9.66 10.06 -14.74
C LYS A 22 11.06 9.47 -14.53
N MET A 23 11.99 10.27 -14.01
CA MET A 23 13.34 9.80 -13.68
C MET A 23 13.31 8.71 -12.60
N LEU A 24 12.56 8.89 -11.51
CA LEU A 24 12.45 7.90 -10.45
C LEU A 24 11.83 6.59 -10.95
N LEU A 25 10.79 6.66 -11.77
CA LEU A 25 10.16 5.47 -12.36
C LEU A 25 11.16 4.69 -13.23
N HIS A 26 11.97 5.39 -14.02
CA HIS A 26 13.03 4.79 -14.82
C HIS A 26 14.12 4.14 -13.94
N LEU A 27 14.54 4.79 -12.86
CA LEU A 27 15.53 4.22 -11.94
C LEU A 27 15.00 2.98 -11.20
N MET A 28 13.68 2.88 -10.98
CA MET A 28 13.05 1.68 -10.43
C MET A 28 13.00 0.49 -11.41
N GLU A 29 13.38 0.70 -12.67
CA GLU A 29 13.54 -0.36 -13.69
C GLU A 29 15.00 -0.81 -13.82
N SER A 30 15.89 -0.24 -13.02
CA SER A 30 17.30 -0.61 -12.96
C SER A 30 17.47 -2.10 -12.61
N GLN A 31 18.39 -2.77 -13.31
CA GLN A 31 18.84 -4.12 -12.97
C GLN A 31 19.70 -4.16 -11.70
N ASN A 32 20.18 -2.99 -11.24
CA ASN A 32 20.89 -2.85 -9.98
C ASN A 32 19.86 -2.58 -8.85
N ASN A 33 19.75 -3.54 -7.91
CA ASN A 33 18.87 -3.46 -6.74
C ASN A 33 19.15 -2.23 -5.86
N ASP A 34 20.42 -1.83 -5.67
CA ASP A 34 20.76 -0.68 -4.82
C ASP A 34 20.16 0.61 -5.39
N VAL A 35 20.23 0.78 -6.73
CA VAL A 35 19.65 1.94 -7.42
C VAL A 35 18.13 1.91 -7.33
N LEU A 36 17.51 0.74 -7.53
CA LEU A 36 16.07 0.55 -7.40
C LEU A 36 15.60 0.90 -5.97
N ILE A 37 16.26 0.33 -4.96
CA ILE A 37 15.95 0.53 -3.54
C ILE A 37 16.13 2.00 -3.15
N ALA A 38 17.24 2.64 -3.54
CA ALA A 38 17.46 4.07 -3.30
C ALA A 38 16.37 4.94 -3.94
N SER A 39 15.86 4.54 -5.10
CA SER A 39 14.76 5.22 -5.80
C SER A 39 13.43 5.04 -5.08
N LEU A 40 13.12 3.83 -4.59
CA LEU A 40 11.94 3.56 -3.76
C LEU A 40 11.97 4.38 -2.46
N HIS A 41 13.12 4.45 -1.77
CA HIS A 41 13.27 5.29 -0.57
C HIS A 41 13.08 6.77 -0.87
N THR A 42 13.55 7.23 -2.04
CA THR A 42 13.34 8.60 -2.49
C THR A 42 11.86 8.88 -2.77
N LEU A 43 11.17 7.98 -3.46
CA LEU A 43 9.73 8.04 -3.67
C LEU A 43 8.97 8.06 -2.34
N GLY A 44 9.33 7.20 -1.39
CA GLY A 44 8.73 7.18 -0.05
C GLY A 44 8.96 8.48 0.73
N ARG A 45 10.03 9.24 0.46
CA ARG A 45 10.22 10.59 1.04
C ARG A 45 9.34 11.63 0.35
N ILE A 46 9.18 11.56 -0.96
CA ILE A 46 8.29 12.45 -1.72
C ILE A 46 6.85 12.30 -1.24
N VAL A 47 6.35 11.06 -1.12
CA VAL A 47 4.98 10.79 -0.66
C VAL A 47 4.74 11.32 0.75
N ARG A 48 5.76 11.35 1.61
CA ARG A 48 5.67 11.89 2.98
C ARG A 48 5.83 13.40 3.09
N SER A 49 6.26 14.09 2.04
CA SER A 49 6.36 15.55 2.06
C SER A 49 4.97 16.15 1.90
N THR A 50 4.59 16.95 2.90
CA THR A 50 3.30 17.67 2.89
C THR A 50 3.27 18.74 1.80
N GLU A 51 4.40 19.39 1.56
CA GLU A 51 4.62 20.42 0.53
C GLU A 51 4.44 19.84 -0.87
N MET A 52 4.86 18.58 -1.08
CA MET A 52 4.74 17.89 -2.36
C MET A 52 3.40 17.17 -2.53
N LYS A 53 2.51 17.16 -1.52
CA LYS A 53 1.25 16.40 -1.54
C LYS A 53 0.35 16.71 -2.71
N ALA A 54 0.19 17.99 -3.04
CA ALA A 54 -0.60 18.42 -4.19
C ALA A 54 -0.05 17.89 -5.52
N CYS A 55 1.27 17.63 -5.60
CA CYS A 55 1.90 17.10 -6.81
C CYS A 55 1.71 15.58 -6.92
N TRP A 56 2.11 14.82 -5.89
CA TRP A 56 2.15 13.36 -5.98
C TRP A 56 0.78 12.70 -5.90
N SER A 57 -0.21 13.33 -5.25
CA SER A 57 -1.56 12.75 -5.09
C SER A 57 -2.24 12.50 -6.44
N ASN A 58 -2.01 13.36 -7.43
CA ASN A 58 -2.50 13.19 -8.81
C ASN A 58 -1.88 11.98 -9.55
N PHE A 59 -0.82 11.38 -8.99
CA PHE A 59 -0.13 10.21 -9.54
C PHE A 59 -0.21 9.01 -8.60
N LEU A 60 -1.11 9.04 -7.60
CA LEU A 60 -1.17 8.02 -6.56
C LEU A 60 -1.34 6.60 -7.12
N GLU A 61 -2.21 6.43 -8.12
CA GLU A 61 -2.40 5.14 -8.79
C GLU A 61 -1.10 4.62 -9.40
N LEU A 62 -0.44 5.45 -10.22
CA LEU A 62 0.85 5.10 -10.81
C LEU A 62 1.91 4.77 -9.74
N ILE A 63 1.96 5.52 -8.65
CA ILE A 63 2.89 5.30 -7.54
C ILE A 63 2.65 3.94 -6.89
N LEU A 64 1.41 3.65 -6.51
CA LEU A 64 1.07 2.39 -5.82
C LEU A 64 1.27 1.19 -6.74
N LEU A 65 0.86 1.27 -8.00
CA LEU A 65 1.07 0.20 -8.97
C LEU A 65 2.56 -0.05 -9.21
N LYS A 66 3.38 1.02 -9.31
CA LYS A 66 4.84 0.85 -9.45
C LYS A 66 5.46 0.19 -8.23
N ILE A 67 5.05 0.56 -7.01
CA ILE A 67 5.51 -0.09 -5.77
C ILE A 67 5.15 -1.59 -5.80
N ILE A 68 3.91 -1.92 -6.16
CA ILE A 68 3.43 -3.31 -6.25
C ILE A 68 4.20 -4.11 -7.32
N ASP A 69 4.53 -3.49 -8.46
CA ASP A 69 5.35 -4.13 -9.50
C ASP A 69 6.78 -4.37 -9.04
N CYS A 70 7.41 -3.39 -8.37
CA CYS A 70 8.75 -3.55 -7.80
C CYS A 70 8.79 -4.66 -6.72
N TYR A 71 7.67 -4.91 -6.03
CA TYR A 71 7.58 -5.97 -5.02
C TYR A 71 7.82 -7.38 -5.59
N LYS A 72 7.66 -7.56 -6.90
CA LYS A 72 7.88 -8.82 -7.61
C LYS A 72 9.35 -9.13 -7.89
N ILE A 73 10.23 -8.13 -7.80
CA ILE A 73 11.61 -8.21 -8.33
C ILE A 73 12.50 -9.14 -7.50
N SER A 74 12.57 -8.93 -6.18
CA SER A 74 13.40 -9.76 -5.31
C SER A 74 12.92 -9.70 -3.86
N LYS A 75 13.33 -10.70 -3.06
CA LYS A 75 13.03 -10.72 -1.62
C LYS A 75 13.61 -9.50 -0.90
N GLU A 76 14.79 -9.05 -1.30
CA GLU A 76 15.43 -7.84 -0.77
C GLU A 76 14.57 -6.59 -1.02
N VAL A 77 14.18 -6.36 -2.28
CA VAL A 77 13.32 -5.23 -2.66
C VAL A 77 11.98 -5.28 -1.94
N SER A 78 11.38 -6.47 -1.81
CA SER A 78 10.10 -6.63 -1.10
C SER A 78 10.19 -6.24 0.38
N ARG A 79 11.31 -6.50 1.06
CA ARG A 79 11.52 -6.08 2.46
C ARG A 79 11.66 -4.57 2.59
N GLU A 80 12.37 -3.94 1.65
CA GLU A 80 12.50 -2.49 1.65
C GLU A 80 11.16 -1.80 1.37
N ILE A 81 10.34 -2.37 0.49
CA ILE A 81 8.97 -1.90 0.27
C ILE A 81 8.14 -2.05 1.55
N ASP A 82 8.20 -3.17 2.28
CA ASP A 82 7.50 -3.32 3.55
C ASP A 82 7.86 -2.18 4.53
N ILE A 83 9.14 -1.80 4.61
CA ILE A 83 9.61 -0.69 5.44
C ILE A 83 9.07 0.67 4.94
N ILE A 84 8.97 0.87 3.63
CA ILE A 84 8.43 2.10 3.04
C ILE A 84 6.93 2.22 3.28
N VAL A 85 6.18 1.13 3.12
CA VAL A 85 4.73 1.06 3.33
C VAL A 85 4.36 1.53 4.74
N LEU A 86 5.08 1.06 5.77
CA LEU A 86 4.92 1.51 7.16
C LEU A 86 5.01 3.04 7.34
N LYS A 87 5.83 3.69 6.50
CA LYS A 87 6.12 5.13 6.58
C LYS A 87 5.13 5.97 5.77
N ILE A 88 4.61 5.45 4.65
CA ILE A 88 3.73 6.21 3.76
C ILE A 88 2.25 6.00 4.08
N ALA A 89 1.85 4.87 4.67
CA ALA A 89 0.44 4.50 4.84
C ALA A 89 -0.41 5.58 5.53
N GLY A 90 0.13 6.29 6.52
CA GLY A 90 -0.60 7.34 7.24
C GLY A 90 -0.81 8.65 6.46
N VAL A 91 -0.18 8.84 5.30
CA VAL A 91 -0.34 10.07 4.49
C VAL A 91 -1.11 9.84 3.18
N LEU A 92 -1.36 8.58 2.82
CA LEU A 92 -2.08 8.21 1.60
C LEU A 92 -3.56 8.62 1.69
N PRO A 93 -4.16 9.21 0.64
CA PRO A 93 -5.60 9.44 0.58
C PRO A 93 -6.37 8.12 0.67
N LEU A 94 -7.15 7.92 1.74
CA LEU A 94 -7.82 6.66 2.07
C LEU A 94 -8.69 6.12 0.93
N ASP A 95 -9.71 6.86 0.51
CA ASP A 95 -10.70 6.41 -0.47
C ASP A 95 -10.05 6.01 -1.80
N ILE A 96 -9.16 6.88 -2.30
CA ILE A 96 -8.45 6.64 -3.57
C ILE A 96 -7.54 5.42 -3.43
N SER A 97 -6.83 5.27 -2.31
CA SER A 97 -5.97 4.12 -2.07
C SER A 97 -6.76 2.81 -2.02
N VAL A 98 -7.90 2.78 -1.32
CA VAL A 98 -8.78 1.61 -1.29
C VAL A 98 -9.26 1.24 -2.69
N ASN A 99 -9.68 2.22 -3.48
CA ASN A 99 -10.14 2.00 -4.86
C ASN A 99 -9.05 1.45 -5.78
N ILE A 100 -7.79 1.82 -5.57
CA ILE A 100 -6.64 1.28 -6.34
C ILE A 100 -6.27 -0.12 -5.84
N LEU A 101 -6.23 -0.33 -4.52
CA LEU A 101 -5.75 -1.58 -3.91
C LEU A 101 -6.75 -2.72 -4.06
N ASN A 102 -8.05 -2.44 -3.92
CA ASN A 102 -9.07 -3.49 -3.87
C ASN A 102 -9.12 -4.35 -5.15
N PRO A 103 -9.04 -3.80 -6.38
CA PRO A 103 -8.91 -4.60 -7.60
C PRO A 103 -7.66 -5.50 -7.60
N VAL A 104 -6.50 -5.00 -7.13
CA VAL A 104 -5.27 -5.81 -7.05
C VAL A 104 -5.39 -6.94 -6.02
N ILE A 105 -6.09 -6.70 -4.91
CA ILE A 105 -6.41 -7.74 -3.92
C ILE A 105 -7.38 -8.77 -4.53
N ALA A 106 -8.36 -8.32 -5.32
CA ALA A 106 -9.38 -9.16 -5.94
C ALA A 106 -8.80 -10.08 -7.04
N THR A 107 -7.97 -9.56 -7.94
CA THR A 107 -7.54 -10.27 -9.15
C THR A 107 -6.04 -10.39 -9.32
N GLY A 108 -5.24 -9.75 -8.48
CA GLY A 108 -3.78 -9.82 -8.57
C GLY A 108 -3.24 -11.20 -8.17
N GLU A 109 -2.16 -11.60 -8.81
CA GLU A 109 -1.44 -12.82 -8.49
C GLU A 109 -0.36 -12.57 -7.42
N PHE A 110 0.11 -13.64 -6.79
CA PHE A 110 1.26 -13.55 -5.89
C PHE A 110 2.53 -13.12 -6.65
N PRO A 111 3.33 -12.16 -6.15
CA PRO A 111 3.23 -11.49 -4.85
C PRO A 111 2.53 -10.11 -4.88
N ALA A 112 1.88 -9.73 -5.97
CA ALA A 112 1.19 -8.43 -6.09
C ALA A 112 0.03 -8.28 -5.11
N ASN A 113 -0.82 -9.31 -5.02
CA ASN A 113 -1.94 -9.34 -4.07
C ASN A 113 -1.47 -9.24 -2.61
N LEU A 114 -0.34 -9.88 -2.27
CA LEU A 114 0.30 -9.78 -0.96
C LEU A 114 0.74 -8.35 -0.67
N CYS A 115 1.40 -7.70 -1.63
CA CYS A 115 1.84 -6.31 -1.47
C CYS A 115 0.65 -5.38 -1.24
N ALA A 116 -0.38 -5.46 -2.10
CA ALA A 116 -1.58 -4.64 -1.98
C ALA A 116 -2.29 -4.85 -0.63
N LEU A 117 -2.37 -6.10 -0.18
CA LEU A 117 -2.96 -6.45 1.11
C LEU A 117 -2.17 -5.91 2.30
N LYS A 118 -0.83 -5.91 2.24
CA LYS A 118 0.01 -5.28 3.27
C LYS A 118 -0.16 -3.77 3.30
N ILE A 119 -0.24 -3.12 2.14
CA ILE A 119 -0.52 -1.68 2.06
C ILE A 119 -1.89 -1.38 2.70
N LEU A 120 -2.92 -2.14 2.36
CA LEU A 120 -4.26 -1.99 2.96
C LEU A 120 -4.26 -2.22 4.47
N THR A 121 -3.51 -3.21 4.96
CA THR A 121 -3.38 -3.50 6.39
C THR A 121 -2.77 -2.31 7.14
N GLU A 122 -1.70 -1.72 6.61
CA GLU A 122 -1.08 -0.54 7.22
C GLU A 122 -1.95 0.72 7.09
N LEU A 123 -2.66 0.87 5.98
CA LEU A 123 -3.64 1.96 5.80
C LEU A 123 -4.74 1.88 6.87
N THR A 124 -5.28 0.68 7.08
CA THR A 124 -6.26 0.36 8.14
C THR A 124 -5.71 0.66 9.53
N GLN A 125 -4.46 0.27 9.80
CA GLN A 125 -3.83 0.49 11.10
C GLN A 125 -3.57 1.99 11.38
N LYS A 126 -3.23 2.78 10.37
CA LYS A 126 -2.84 4.19 10.55
C LYS A 126 -4.02 5.16 10.45
N GLN A 127 -5.08 4.79 9.72
CA GLN A 127 -6.23 5.67 9.42
C GLN A 127 -7.56 5.01 9.81
N GLY A 128 -7.55 4.09 10.78
CA GLY A 128 -8.72 3.27 11.11
C GLY A 128 -9.97 4.05 11.53
N THR A 129 -9.81 5.26 12.08
CA THR A 129 -10.93 6.15 12.44
C THR A 129 -11.70 6.68 11.23
N ASP A 130 -11.06 6.70 10.06
CA ASP A 130 -11.60 7.27 8.83
C ASP A 130 -12.23 6.17 7.94
N LEU A 131 -12.10 4.90 8.35
CA LEU A 131 -12.75 3.79 7.67
C LEU A 131 -14.26 3.80 7.91
N THR A 132 -15.01 3.63 6.82
CA THR A 132 -16.47 3.62 6.82
C THR A 132 -16.99 2.21 6.56
N ASP A 133 -18.26 1.98 6.82
CA ASP A 133 -18.91 0.68 6.55
C ASP A 133 -18.87 0.36 5.05
N ASN A 134 -18.94 1.38 4.19
CA ASN A 134 -18.76 1.22 2.74
C ASN A 134 -17.34 0.72 2.39
N HIS A 135 -16.30 1.22 3.07
CA HIS A 135 -14.94 0.70 2.88
C HIS A 135 -14.86 -0.77 3.27
N LEU A 136 -15.41 -1.13 4.44
CA LEU A 136 -15.43 -2.51 4.92
C LEU A 136 -16.16 -3.44 3.94
N ASP A 137 -17.34 -3.03 3.47
CA ASP A 137 -18.16 -3.80 2.54
C ASP A 137 -17.47 -4.02 1.20
N CYS A 138 -16.68 -3.04 0.76
CA CYS A 138 -15.91 -3.10 -0.47
C CYS A 138 -14.70 -4.05 -0.36
N ILE A 139 -13.95 -4.01 0.75
CA ILE A 139 -12.68 -4.75 0.89
C ILE A 139 -12.85 -6.15 1.45
N MET A 140 -13.79 -6.35 2.38
CA MET A 140 -13.88 -7.57 3.18
C MET A 140 -14.14 -8.84 2.34
N PRO A 141 -14.98 -8.84 1.28
CA PRO A 141 -15.14 -10.02 0.43
C PRO A 141 -13.83 -10.47 -0.22
N ASN A 142 -13.02 -9.51 -0.69
CA ASN A 142 -11.75 -9.81 -1.35
C ASN A 142 -10.69 -10.27 -0.36
N VAL A 143 -10.60 -9.63 0.81
CA VAL A 143 -9.69 -10.03 1.89
C VAL A 143 -10.06 -11.42 2.44
N ALA A 144 -11.35 -11.69 2.66
CA ALA A 144 -11.83 -12.98 3.13
C ALA A 144 -11.46 -14.11 2.15
N ARG A 145 -11.63 -13.90 0.84
CA ARG A 145 -11.19 -14.84 -0.18
C ARG A 145 -9.69 -15.12 -0.11
N LEU A 146 -8.85 -14.10 0.10
CA LEU A 146 -7.40 -14.27 0.23
C LEU A 146 -6.99 -15.03 1.50
N ALA A 147 -7.85 -15.13 2.52
CA ALA A 147 -7.60 -16.01 3.67
C ALA A 147 -7.57 -17.49 3.28
N ASP A 148 -8.06 -17.85 2.10
CA ASP A 148 -8.05 -19.20 1.51
C ASP A 148 -7.10 -19.33 0.30
N ASP A 149 -6.24 -18.34 0.06
CA ASP A 149 -5.27 -18.36 -1.03
C ASP A 149 -4.31 -19.57 -0.94
N SER A 150 -3.85 -20.09 -2.09
CA SER A 150 -2.84 -21.16 -2.14
C SER A 150 -1.56 -20.83 -1.37
N GLN A 151 -1.16 -19.56 -1.34
CA GLN A 151 0.06 -19.07 -0.72
C GLN A 151 -0.13 -18.81 0.76
N SER A 152 0.62 -19.52 1.61
CA SER A 152 0.57 -19.37 3.06
C SER A 152 0.85 -17.93 3.54
N MET A 153 1.69 -17.18 2.82
CA MET A 153 1.98 -15.77 3.14
C MET A 153 0.77 -14.86 2.89
N VAL A 154 0.03 -15.10 1.82
CA VAL A 154 -1.19 -14.35 1.48
C VAL A 154 -2.28 -14.65 2.50
N ARG A 155 -2.51 -15.92 2.84
CA ARG A 155 -3.48 -16.30 3.88
C ARG A 155 -3.19 -15.62 5.22
N LYS A 156 -1.93 -15.64 5.67
CA LYS A 156 -1.51 -14.99 6.92
C LYS A 156 -1.74 -13.47 6.86
N ALA A 157 -1.34 -12.82 5.77
CA ALA A 157 -1.54 -11.38 5.60
C ALA A 157 -3.04 -11.00 5.57
N ALA A 158 -3.89 -11.84 4.97
CA ALA A 158 -5.34 -11.63 4.96
C ALA A 158 -5.93 -11.72 6.36
N VAL A 159 -5.55 -12.75 7.13
CA VAL A 159 -5.97 -12.88 8.54
C VAL A 159 -5.50 -11.67 9.36
N PHE A 160 -4.25 -11.21 9.17
CA PHE A 160 -3.79 -9.99 9.85
C PHE A 160 -4.61 -8.76 9.47
N CYS A 161 -4.93 -8.57 8.19
CA CYS A 161 -5.77 -7.47 7.73
C CYS A 161 -7.17 -7.51 8.38
N ILE A 162 -7.79 -8.70 8.45
CA ILE A 162 -9.10 -8.90 9.09
C ILE A 162 -9.03 -8.56 10.58
N VAL A 163 -8.00 -9.02 11.29
CA VAL A 163 -7.80 -8.71 12.70
C VAL A 163 -7.60 -7.20 12.91
N LYS A 164 -6.88 -6.51 12.01
CA LYS A 164 -6.74 -5.05 12.08
C LYS A 164 -8.06 -4.33 11.86
N LEU A 165 -8.85 -4.75 10.86
CA LEU A 165 -10.20 -4.21 10.64
C LEU A 165 -11.07 -4.40 11.88
N TYR A 166 -11.05 -5.60 12.49
CA TYR A 166 -11.77 -5.88 13.73
C TYR A 166 -11.37 -4.94 14.87
N ILE A 167 -10.07 -4.73 15.07
CA ILE A 167 -9.55 -3.86 16.14
C ILE A 167 -9.97 -2.40 15.94
N VAL A 168 -9.91 -1.88 14.70
CA VAL A 168 -10.13 -0.44 14.46
C VAL A 168 -11.59 -0.08 14.20
N MET A 169 -12.38 -0.98 13.58
CA MET A 169 -13.79 -0.75 13.28
C MET A 169 -14.75 -1.33 14.33
N GLY A 170 -14.26 -2.25 15.16
CA GLY A 170 -15.02 -2.89 16.22
C GLY A 170 -15.76 -4.17 15.79
N GLU A 171 -16.11 -4.96 16.79
CA GLU A 171 -16.74 -6.28 16.64
C GLU A 171 -18.06 -6.21 15.87
N GLU A 172 -18.95 -5.30 16.27
CA GLU A 172 -20.31 -5.16 15.73
C GLU A 172 -20.32 -4.99 14.21
N LYS A 173 -19.32 -4.30 13.66
CA LYS A 173 -19.22 -4.03 12.22
C LYS A 173 -18.61 -5.20 11.46
N VAL A 174 -17.57 -5.81 12.02
CA VAL A 174 -16.71 -6.76 11.30
C VAL A 174 -17.19 -8.20 11.44
N LYS A 175 -17.69 -8.59 12.62
CA LYS A 175 -18.17 -9.96 12.90
C LYS A 175 -19.27 -10.44 11.94
N PRO A 176 -20.26 -9.61 11.53
CA PRO A 176 -21.26 -10.02 10.54
C PRO A 176 -20.65 -10.44 9.19
N LYS A 177 -19.45 -9.94 8.86
CA LYS A 177 -18.74 -10.28 7.62
C LYS A 177 -17.94 -11.58 7.71
N PHE A 178 -17.80 -12.18 8.88
CA PHE A 178 -17.09 -13.46 9.03
C PHE A 178 -17.83 -14.64 8.38
N SER A 179 -19.12 -14.49 8.04
CA SER A 179 -19.83 -15.45 7.19
C SER A 179 -19.19 -15.63 5.81
N LEU A 180 -18.37 -14.68 5.36
CA LEU A 180 -17.57 -14.76 4.13
C LEU A 180 -16.31 -15.63 4.28
N LEU A 181 -15.91 -15.99 5.50
CA LEU A 181 -14.78 -16.86 5.76
C LEU A 181 -15.21 -18.33 5.75
N ASN A 182 -14.32 -19.21 5.34
CA ASN A 182 -14.55 -20.65 5.51
C ASN A 182 -14.73 -21.01 6.99
N ALA A 183 -15.65 -21.93 7.28
CA ALA A 183 -16.08 -22.32 8.63
C ALA A 183 -14.92 -22.72 9.57
N SER A 184 -13.82 -23.24 9.02
CA SER A 184 -12.61 -23.61 9.79
C SER A 184 -11.86 -22.43 10.41
N LYS A 185 -12.17 -21.18 10.02
CA LYS A 185 -11.53 -19.95 10.52
C LYS A 185 -12.40 -19.12 11.47
N ILE A 186 -13.66 -19.52 11.66
CA ILE A 186 -14.64 -18.79 12.48
C ILE A 186 -14.63 -19.29 13.95
N ARG A 187 -13.97 -20.42 14.21
CA ARG A 187 -13.97 -21.12 15.51
C ARG A 187 -12.88 -20.65 16.46
#